data_AF-A0A8T5GVQ1-F1
#
_entry.id   AF-A0A8T5GVQ1-F1
#
_cell.length_a   1.000
_cell.length_b   1.000
_cell.length_c   1.000
_cell.angle_alpha   90.00
_cell.angle_beta   90.00
_cell.angle_gamma   90.00
#
_symmetry.space_group_name_H-M   'P 1'
#
loop_
_entity.id
_entity.type
_entity.pdbx_description
1 polymer ?
#
loop_
_entity_poly.entity_id
_entity_poly.type
_entity_poly.pdbx_seq_one_letter_code
_entity_poly.pdbx_strand_id
1 'polypeptide(L)'
;MDVVDPPSSERPWYYDLLMELDAEGWAIANIEAYLGENQEIGSERLLYLEYALELARSLQERTAYLGRSAGDESEAMSEGWADELHDPMNAEGVLDHYEAWAREHRPWEPALYRCEEDWRDENMEQQHAELLARFDTLDPSSKPSTVVMLPLLAYPQEFEAIDQALGAIEDDEHRQRATITRAVTMLKAEGYDVDGIEHMTIIDGLDRVARLHDLHDLHEDLRLLIAEQIAPFDPELAAHHEQRRRTLIEKGPSADIGGLRLQISSIADNLHHRMAMLNDLLNAWRSKGIKFPHDDGIRPSELLEWEANLPEIEATLKQHLVALERYHSIKSVWPELGEKVAHCAGVLEETEAFLDLVDALDQQWKQLEIEAIARIERFEHA
;
A
#
# COMPACT_ATOMS: atom_id res chain seq x y z
N MET A 1 -2.54 63.23 21.39
CA MET A 1 -1.65 64.28 21.92
C MET A 1 -1.15 64.98 20.67
N ASP A 2 -1.66 66.17 20.37
CA ASP A 2 -1.30 66.89 19.14
C ASP A 2 0.21 67.18 19.16
N VAL A 3 0.93 66.58 18.22
CA VAL A 3 2.35 66.86 17.99
C VAL A 3 2.40 68.25 17.37
N VAL A 4 2.89 69.21 18.14
CA VAL A 4 3.11 70.58 17.66
C VAL A 4 4.23 70.53 16.65
N ASP A 5 3.87 70.75 15.39
CA ASP A 5 4.76 70.75 14.24
C ASP A 5 5.84 71.86 14.41
N PRO A 6 7.14 71.55 14.38
CA PRO A 6 8.20 72.52 14.64
C PRO A 6 8.22 73.63 13.57
N PRO A 7 8.66 74.85 13.90
CA PRO A 7 8.72 75.96 12.95
C PRO A 7 9.66 75.62 11.77
N SER A 8 9.30 76.06 10.55
CA SER A 8 9.98 75.68 9.30
C SER A 8 11.48 75.99 9.23
N SER A 9 11.99 76.83 10.14
CA SER A 9 13.42 77.17 10.25
C SER A 9 14.27 76.15 11.02
N GLU A 10 13.66 75.16 11.67
CA GLU A 10 14.34 74.14 12.50
C GLU A 10 14.19 72.71 11.94
N ARG A 11 13.46 72.54 10.83
CA ARG A 11 13.24 71.23 10.22
C ARG A 11 14.49 70.78 9.43
N PRO A 12 14.91 69.52 9.55
CA PRO A 12 15.89 68.93 8.64
C PRO A 12 15.45 69.07 7.19
N TRP A 13 16.40 69.16 6.27
CA TRP A 13 16.14 69.34 4.83
C TRP A 13 15.31 68.20 4.19
N TYR A 14 15.23 67.05 4.87
CA TYR A 14 14.50 65.85 4.46
C TYR A 14 13.18 65.63 5.24
N TYR A 15 12.75 66.57 6.09
CA TYR A 15 11.58 66.37 6.97
C TYR A 15 10.29 66.06 6.19
N ASP A 16 9.99 66.85 5.17
CA ASP A 16 8.75 66.68 4.40
C ASP A 16 8.73 65.31 3.68
N LEU A 17 9.88 64.85 3.18
CA LEU A 17 10.05 63.53 2.59
C LEU A 17 9.79 62.40 3.61
N LEU A 18 10.28 62.52 4.85
CA LEU A 18 10.00 61.51 5.87
C LEU A 18 8.50 61.44 6.21
N MET A 19 7.81 62.57 6.23
CA MET A 19 6.36 62.59 6.49
C MET A 19 5.57 61.96 5.34
N GLU A 20 6.00 62.17 4.09
CA GLU A 20 5.43 61.48 2.93
C GLU A 20 5.64 59.96 3.01
N LEU A 21 6.85 59.51 3.36
CA LEU A 21 7.16 58.09 3.48
C LEU A 21 6.43 57.42 4.66
N ASP A 22 6.30 58.08 5.80
CA ASP A 22 5.51 57.58 6.94
C ASP A 22 4.02 57.45 6.57
N ALA A 23 3.49 58.41 5.80
CA ALA A 23 2.12 58.36 5.29
C ALA A 23 1.89 57.25 4.26
N GLU A 24 2.92 56.89 3.48
CA GLU A 24 2.93 55.70 2.62
C GLU A 24 3.08 54.39 3.40
N GLY A 25 3.38 54.45 4.70
CA GLY A 25 3.52 53.30 5.57
C GLY A 25 4.94 52.71 5.60
N TRP A 26 6.00 53.51 5.40
CA TRP A 26 7.38 53.06 5.56
C TRP A 26 7.91 53.31 6.97
N ALA A 27 8.87 52.49 7.41
CA ALA A 27 9.56 52.70 8.68
C ALA A 27 10.64 53.78 8.49
N ILE A 28 10.41 54.96 9.07
CA ILE A 28 11.25 56.14 8.81
C ILE A 28 12.47 56.27 9.74
N ALA A 29 12.59 55.48 10.80
CA ALA A 29 13.62 55.65 11.83
C ALA A 29 15.05 55.49 11.29
N ASN A 30 15.30 54.44 10.51
CA ASN A 30 16.62 54.20 9.92
C ASN A 30 16.89 55.12 8.71
N ILE A 31 15.83 55.53 7.99
CA ILE A 31 15.93 56.56 6.94
C ILE A 31 16.36 57.90 7.54
N GLU A 32 15.76 58.31 8.66
CA GLU A 32 16.12 59.54 9.37
C GLU A 32 17.59 59.50 9.84
N ALA A 33 18.01 58.39 10.44
CA ALA A 33 19.39 58.19 10.86
C ALA A 33 20.36 58.28 9.68
N TYR A 34 20.04 57.62 8.57
CA TYR A 34 20.83 57.66 7.34
C TYR A 34 20.89 59.07 6.75
N LEU A 35 19.78 59.79 6.57
CA LEU A 35 19.82 61.13 5.98
C LEU A 35 20.51 62.17 6.90
N GLY A 36 20.51 61.94 8.21
CA GLY A 36 21.08 62.84 9.22
C GLY A 36 22.61 62.80 9.37
N GLU A 37 23.29 61.74 8.94
CA GLU A 37 24.72 61.52 9.22
C GLU A 37 25.70 62.47 8.50
N ASN A 38 25.48 62.79 7.22
CA ASN A 38 26.39 63.64 6.46
C ASN A 38 25.64 64.49 5.43
N GLN A 39 25.36 65.74 5.79
CA GLN A 39 24.54 66.67 5.02
C GLN A 39 25.23 67.18 3.73
N GLU A 40 26.55 67.03 3.60
CA GLU A 40 27.30 67.48 2.42
C GLU A 40 27.06 66.59 1.18
N ILE A 41 26.62 65.34 1.37
CA ILE A 41 26.33 64.35 0.32
C ILE A 41 24.83 64.04 0.21
N GLY A 42 23.98 64.99 0.60
CA GLY A 42 22.52 64.80 0.65
C GLY A 42 21.91 64.26 -0.66
N SER A 43 22.41 64.71 -1.82
CA SER A 43 21.94 64.22 -3.13
C SER A 43 22.29 62.75 -3.41
N GLU A 44 23.46 62.28 -2.96
CA GLU A 44 23.85 60.86 -3.12
C GLU A 44 23.04 59.97 -2.18
N ARG A 45 22.80 60.45 -0.94
CA ARG A 45 21.94 59.76 0.03
C ARG A 45 20.49 59.68 -0.43
N LEU A 46 19.97 60.72 -1.11
CA LEU A 46 18.64 60.66 -1.73
C LEU A 46 18.58 59.62 -2.86
N LEU A 47 19.58 59.59 -3.74
CA LEU A 47 19.65 58.61 -4.82
C LEU A 47 19.69 57.17 -4.28
N TYR A 48 20.45 56.94 -3.20
CA TYR A 48 20.46 55.64 -2.53
C TYR A 48 19.10 55.32 -1.88
N LEU A 49 18.45 56.29 -1.25
CA LEU A 49 17.12 56.07 -0.67
C LEU A 49 16.08 55.72 -1.73
N GLU A 50 16.10 56.40 -2.89
CA GLU A 50 15.24 56.07 -4.03
C GLU A 50 15.49 54.62 -4.52
N TYR A 51 16.75 54.24 -4.67
CA TYR A 51 17.15 52.87 -4.99
C TYR A 51 16.64 51.85 -3.95
N ALA A 52 16.82 52.13 -2.66
CA ALA A 52 16.41 51.25 -1.58
C ALA A 52 14.88 51.10 -1.51
N LEU A 53 14.12 52.17 -1.75
CA LEU A 53 12.66 52.16 -1.84
C LEU A 53 12.18 51.33 -3.04
N GLU A 54 12.80 51.50 -4.20
CA GLU A 54 12.47 50.72 -5.40
C GLU A 54 12.79 49.22 -5.21
N LEU A 55 13.96 48.92 -4.64
CA LEU A 55 14.34 47.55 -4.31
C LEU A 55 13.39 46.93 -3.28
N ALA A 56 13.01 47.66 -2.24
CA ALA A 56 12.08 47.17 -1.22
C ALA A 56 10.71 46.84 -1.82
N ARG A 57 10.16 47.72 -2.66
CA ARG A 57 8.88 47.49 -3.37
C ARG A 57 8.97 46.28 -4.30
N SER A 58 10.03 46.19 -5.10
CA SER A 58 10.24 45.04 -5.99
C SER A 58 10.35 43.73 -5.20
N LEU A 59 11.09 43.71 -4.08
CA LEU A 59 11.19 42.53 -3.23
C LEU A 59 9.87 42.17 -2.58
N GLN A 60 9.08 43.13 -2.10
CA GLN A 60 7.75 42.86 -1.54
C GLN A 60 6.86 42.13 -2.56
N GLU A 61 6.89 42.54 -3.82
CA GLU A 61 6.16 41.84 -4.89
C GLU A 61 6.70 40.43 -5.13
N ARG A 62 8.03 40.27 -5.18
CA ARG A 62 8.70 38.99 -5.45
C ARG A 62 8.60 37.98 -4.30
N THR A 63 8.44 38.44 -3.06
CA THR A 63 8.32 37.60 -1.87
C THR A 63 6.87 37.35 -1.48
N ALA A 64 5.91 38.14 -1.97
CA ALA A 64 4.49 37.99 -1.63
C ALA A 64 3.89 36.63 -2.05
N TYR A 65 4.41 36.03 -3.13
CA TYR A 65 4.03 34.69 -3.55
C TYR A 65 5.26 33.92 -4.03
N LEU A 66 5.57 32.82 -3.34
CA LEU A 66 6.78 32.04 -3.58
C LEU A 66 6.57 30.82 -4.48
N GLY A 67 5.33 30.54 -4.88
CA GLY A 67 4.99 29.37 -5.70
C GLY A 67 4.78 28.10 -4.89
N ARG A 68 4.20 27.08 -5.53
CA ARG A 68 3.99 25.76 -4.93
C ARG A 68 5.29 24.98 -4.74
N SER A 69 6.26 25.25 -5.62
CA SER A 69 7.61 24.67 -5.57
C SER A 69 8.38 25.02 -4.29
N ALA A 70 8.00 26.10 -3.60
CA ALA A 70 8.65 26.60 -2.39
C ALA A 70 8.38 25.76 -1.12
N GLY A 71 7.34 24.91 -1.13
CA GLY A 71 6.97 24.06 0.00
C GLY A 71 6.25 24.81 1.14
N ASP A 72 5.88 24.06 2.18
CA ASP A 72 5.01 24.53 3.27
C ASP A 72 5.68 25.55 4.21
N GLU A 73 7.01 25.55 4.32
CA GLU A 73 7.76 26.49 5.17
C GLU A 73 7.88 27.89 4.56
N SER A 74 7.47 28.06 3.30
CA SER A 74 7.61 29.29 2.52
C SER A 74 6.76 30.45 3.03
N GLU A 75 5.60 30.18 3.63
CA GLU A 75 4.66 31.21 4.08
C GLU A 75 5.22 32.03 5.25
N ALA A 76 5.76 31.36 6.27
CA ALA A 76 6.39 32.03 7.42
C ALA A 76 7.64 32.84 7.01
N MET A 77 8.39 32.39 6.00
CA MET A 77 9.53 33.13 5.47
C MET A 77 9.11 34.38 4.71
N SER A 78 8.04 34.27 3.91
CA SER A 78 7.45 35.40 3.18
C SER A 78 6.99 36.51 4.14
N GLU A 79 6.30 36.15 5.23
CA GLU A 79 5.89 37.11 6.27
C GLU A 79 7.09 37.81 6.92
N GLY A 80 8.14 37.05 7.25
CA GLY A 80 9.36 37.62 7.83
C GLY A 80 10.06 38.63 6.92
N TRP A 81 10.17 38.34 5.62
CA TRP A 81 10.70 39.30 4.65
C TRP A 81 9.79 40.51 4.46
N ALA A 82 8.46 40.32 4.44
CA ALA A 82 7.52 41.42 4.32
C ALA A 82 7.65 42.42 5.49
N ASP A 83 7.83 41.92 6.71
CA ASP A 83 8.06 42.74 7.90
C ASP A 83 9.41 43.50 7.82
N GLU A 84 10.49 42.83 7.40
CA GLU A 84 11.81 43.45 7.25
C GLU A 84 11.84 44.53 6.16
N LEU A 85 11.12 44.29 5.05
CA LEU A 85 11.04 45.19 3.90
C LEU A 85 10.21 46.45 4.17
N HIS A 86 9.44 46.52 5.26
CA HIS A 86 8.78 47.76 5.69
C HIS A 86 9.81 48.87 6.01
N ASP A 87 11.07 48.51 6.28
CA ASP A 87 12.19 49.43 6.31
C ASP A 87 13.04 49.28 5.03
N PRO A 88 13.01 50.27 4.12
CA PRO A 88 13.78 50.22 2.88
C PRO A 88 15.29 50.05 3.10
N MET A 89 15.82 50.46 4.26
CA MET A 89 17.25 50.31 4.56
C MET A 89 17.68 48.85 4.75
N ASN A 90 16.74 47.92 4.91
CA ASN A 90 17.01 46.48 4.99
C ASN A 90 17.01 45.78 3.62
N ALA A 91 16.60 46.46 2.55
CA ALA A 91 16.29 45.83 1.26
C ALA A 91 17.45 45.03 0.65
N GLU A 92 18.69 45.53 0.74
CA GLU A 92 19.87 44.80 0.25
C GLU A 92 20.13 43.49 1.04
N GLY A 93 19.94 43.53 2.37
CA GLY A 93 20.09 42.35 3.21
C GLY A 93 19.02 41.29 2.93
N VAL A 94 17.78 41.74 2.73
CA VAL A 94 16.68 40.86 2.31
C VAL A 94 16.92 40.29 0.92
N LEU A 95 17.45 41.07 -0.02
CA LEU A 95 17.81 40.59 -1.37
C LEU A 95 18.82 39.44 -1.29
N ASP A 96 19.90 39.59 -0.51
CA ASP A 96 20.93 38.55 -0.36
C ASP A 96 20.34 37.25 0.20
N HIS A 97 19.48 37.35 1.23
CA HIS A 97 18.80 36.21 1.82
C HIS A 97 17.81 35.56 0.84
N TYR A 98 16.99 36.38 0.17
CA TYR A 98 16.01 35.93 -0.81
C TYR A 98 16.69 35.22 -1.98
N GLU A 99 17.73 35.80 -2.58
CA GLU A 99 18.41 35.17 -3.71
C GLU A 99 19.09 33.86 -3.33
N ALA A 100 19.69 33.79 -2.13
CA ALA A 100 20.27 32.54 -1.64
C ALA A 100 19.21 31.44 -1.53
N TRP A 101 18.05 31.79 -0.96
CA TRP A 101 16.91 30.88 -0.85
C TRP A 101 16.32 30.51 -2.22
N ALA A 102 16.13 31.49 -3.11
CA ALA A 102 15.51 31.31 -4.43
C ALA A 102 16.37 30.42 -5.33
N ARG A 103 17.70 30.49 -5.27
CA ARG A 103 18.57 29.56 -6.00
C ARG A 103 18.33 28.09 -5.61
N GLU A 104 17.94 27.85 -4.36
CA GLU A 104 17.64 26.52 -3.88
C GLU A 104 16.18 26.12 -4.10
N HIS A 105 15.20 27.02 -4.02
CA HIS A 105 13.79 26.60 -4.04
C HIS A 105 13.07 26.97 -5.34
N ARG A 106 13.50 28.05 -6.00
CA ARG A 106 12.87 28.65 -7.19
C ARG A 106 13.92 29.16 -8.19
N PRO A 107 14.82 28.30 -8.70
CA PRO A 107 16.02 28.74 -9.43
C PRO A 107 15.74 29.49 -10.74
N TRP A 108 14.53 29.34 -11.30
CA TRP A 108 14.07 30.05 -12.49
C TRP A 108 13.74 31.51 -12.22
N GLU A 109 13.33 31.90 -11.02
CA GLU A 109 12.98 33.30 -10.79
C GLU A 109 14.21 34.22 -10.85
N PRO A 110 15.33 33.96 -10.16
CA PRO A 110 16.48 34.84 -10.29
C PRO A 110 17.06 34.84 -11.72
N ALA A 111 16.82 33.77 -12.48
CA ALA A 111 17.20 33.71 -13.88
C ALA A 111 16.31 34.62 -14.76
N LEU A 112 14.99 34.58 -14.57
CA LEU A 112 14.02 35.39 -15.32
C LEU A 112 14.01 36.87 -14.89
N TYR A 113 14.21 37.15 -13.60
CA TYR A 113 14.22 38.52 -13.09
C TYR A 113 15.40 39.33 -13.66
N ARG A 114 16.59 38.72 -13.75
CA ARG A 114 17.79 39.40 -14.26
C ARG A 114 17.72 39.81 -15.74
N CYS A 115 16.85 39.17 -16.53
CA CYS A 115 16.68 39.47 -17.94
C CYS A 115 15.31 40.10 -18.25
N GLU A 116 14.54 40.54 -17.24
CA GLU A 116 13.19 41.09 -17.45
C GLU A 116 13.18 42.23 -18.47
N GLU A 117 14.20 43.10 -18.45
CA GLU A 117 14.34 44.18 -19.44
C GLU A 117 14.52 43.65 -20.87
N ASP A 118 15.29 42.59 -21.08
CA ASP A 118 15.49 41.98 -22.40
C ASP A 118 14.16 41.42 -22.95
N TRP A 119 13.34 40.80 -22.08
CA TRP A 119 12.01 40.32 -22.44
C TRP A 119 11.05 41.48 -22.75
N ARG A 120 11.17 42.59 -22.02
CA ARG A 120 10.38 43.81 -22.23
C ARG A 120 10.74 44.50 -23.54
N ASP A 121 12.02 44.61 -23.86
CA ASP A 121 12.51 45.23 -25.10
C ASP A 121 12.03 44.49 -26.36
N GLU A 122 11.86 43.17 -26.27
CA GLU A 122 11.28 42.32 -27.32
C GLU A 122 9.73 42.31 -27.33
N ASN A 123 9.06 43.08 -26.46
CA ASN A 123 7.60 43.11 -26.26
C ASN A 123 7.00 41.74 -25.88
N MET A 124 7.71 41.00 -25.01
CA MET A 124 7.35 39.65 -24.56
C MET A 124 7.10 39.59 -23.04
N GLU A 125 6.64 40.68 -22.42
CA GLU A 125 6.39 40.70 -20.96
C GLU A 125 5.33 39.68 -20.54
N GLN A 126 4.34 39.43 -21.40
CA GLN A 126 3.29 38.45 -21.12
C GLN A 126 3.84 37.03 -21.07
N GLN A 127 4.72 36.67 -22.00
CA GLN A 127 5.37 35.36 -22.08
C GLN A 127 6.32 35.16 -20.91
N HIS A 128 7.07 36.20 -20.51
CA HIS A 128 7.91 36.17 -19.31
C HIS A 128 7.09 35.86 -18.06
N ALA A 129 5.99 36.59 -17.84
CA ALA A 129 5.10 36.36 -16.71
C ALA A 129 4.44 34.96 -16.75
N GLU A 130 4.07 34.48 -17.93
CA GLU A 130 3.52 33.13 -18.13
C GLU A 130 4.53 32.04 -17.75
N LEU A 131 5.78 32.15 -18.20
CA LEU A 131 6.83 31.21 -17.85
C LEU A 131 7.05 31.17 -16.34
N LEU A 132 7.15 32.33 -15.70
CA LEU A 132 7.33 32.43 -14.26
C LEU A 132 6.20 31.74 -13.50
N ALA A 133 4.95 32.04 -13.86
CA ALA A 133 3.77 31.44 -13.24
C ALA A 133 3.74 29.92 -13.43
N ARG A 134 4.07 29.42 -14.63
CA ARG A 134 4.09 27.98 -14.91
C ARG A 134 5.16 27.25 -14.10
N PHE A 135 6.38 27.78 -14.07
CA PHE A 135 7.44 27.20 -13.24
C PHE A 135 7.05 27.16 -11.75
N ASP A 136 6.36 28.19 -11.25
CA ASP A 136 5.90 28.25 -9.86
C ASP A 136 4.82 27.23 -9.49
N THR A 137 4.08 26.74 -10.50
CA THR A 137 3.04 25.72 -10.31
C THR A 137 3.57 24.29 -10.29
N LEU A 138 4.81 24.07 -10.75
CA LEU A 138 5.44 22.76 -10.78
C LEU A 138 5.52 22.13 -9.38
N ASP A 139 5.43 20.81 -9.36
CA ASP A 139 5.71 20.05 -8.16
C ASP A 139 7.19 20.21 -7.75
N PRO A 140 7.51 20.32 -6.44
CA PRO A 140 8.90 20.42 -5.98
C PRO A 140 9.80 19.31 -6.53
N SER A 141 9.26 18.11 -6.77
CA SER A 141 10.00 16.98 -7.33
C SER A 141 10.44 17.17 -8.78
N SER A 142 9.83 18.07 -9.54
CA SER A 142 10.16 18.34 -10.96
C SER A 142 11.28 19.35 -11.14
N LYS A 143 11.68 20.06 -10.09
CA LYS A 143 12.74 21.08 -10.12
C LYS A 143 14.04 20.58 -10.77
N PRO A 144 14.57 19.37 -10.52
CA PRO A 144 15.78 18.90 -11.19
C PRO A 144 15.67 18.90 -12.72
N SER A 145 14.48 18.68 -13.26
CA SER A 145 14.20 18.67 -14.70
C SER A 145 14.24 20.07 -15.31
N THR A 146 14.07 21.14 -14.51
CA THR A 146 14.08 22.52 -15.02
C THR A 146 15.49 23.08 -15.22
N VAL A 147 16.50 22.47 -14.59
CA VAL A 147 17.90 22.94 -14.58
C VAL A 147 18.46 23.14 -16.00
N VAL A 148 18.08 22.29 -16.94
CA VAL A 148 18.56 22.35 -18.33
C VAL A 148 18.05 23.58 -19.09
N MET A 149 16.93 24.16 -18.68
CA MET A 149 16.32 25.33 -19.31
C MET A 149 16.79 26.65 -18.71
N LEU A 150 17.32 26.66 -17.48
CA LEU A 150 17.72 27.88 -16.77
C LEU A 150 18.62 28.81 -17.61
N PRO A 151 19.63 28.32 -18.36
CA PRO A 151 20.47 29.19 -19.19
C PRO A 151 19.73 29.81 -20.38
N LEU A 152 18.63 29.21 -20.83
CA LEU A 152 17.83 29.69 -21.96
C LEU A 152 16.91 30.85 -21.57
N LEU A 153 16.54 30.95 -20.28
CA LEU A 153 15.63 31.99 -19.77
C LEU A 153 16.16 33.42 -19.99
N ALA A 154 17.46 33.59 -20.19
CA ALA A 154 18.09 34.86 -20.53
C ALA A 154 17.78 35.35 -21.96
N TYR A 155 17.14 34.53 -22.80
CA TYR A 155 17.00 34.78 -24.24
C TYR A 155 15.53 34.68 -24.68
N PRO A 156 14.81 35.80 -24.89
CA PRO A 156 13.40 35.79 -25.31
C PRO A 156 13.13 35.00 -26.60
N GLN A 157 14.10 34.98 -27.53
CA GLN A 157 14.00 34.22 -28.78
C GLN A 157 13.95 32.69 -28.58
N GLU A 158 14.37 32.18 -27.42
CA GLU A 158 14.32 30.75 -27.08
C GLU A 158 12.97 30.35 -26.46
N PHE A 159 11.99 31.27 -26.40
CA PHE A 159 10.68 31.02 -25.81
C PHE A 159 10.04 29.71 -26.26
N GLU A 160 9.98 29.44 -27.57
CA GLU A 160 9.38 28.20 -28.12
C GLU A 160 10.07 26.93 -27.60
N ALA A 161 11.40 26.98 -27.42
CA ALA A 161 12.15 25.84 -26.89
C ALA A 161 11.91 25.65 -25.39
N ILE A 162 11.82 26.75 -24.64
CA ILE A 162 11.48 26.74 -23.20
C ILE A 162 10.05 26.23 -23.01
N ASP A 163 9.09 26.75 -23.78
CA ASP A 163 7.67 26.39 -23.74
C ASP A 163 7.48 24.89 -23.98
N GLN A 164 8.11 24.35 -25.02
CA GLN A 164 8.03 22.93 -25.34
C GLN A 164 8.64 22.05 -24.23
N ALA A 165 9.79 22.45 -23.69
CA ALA A 165 10.48 21.67 -22.66
C ALA A 165 9.74 21.72 -21.31
N LEU A 166 9.20 22.89 -20.94
CA LEU A 166 8.36 23.05 -19.76
C LEU A 166 7.04 22.28 -19.90
N GLY A 167 6.40 22.36 -21.07
CA GLY A 167 5.19 21.58 -21.37
C GLY A 167 5.40 20.07 -21.25
N ALA A 168 6.57 19.56 -21.64
CA ALA A 168 6.90 18.15 -21.49
C ALA A 168 7.02 17.72 -20.01
N ILE A 169 7.49 18.61 -19.12
CA ILE A 169 7.55 18.37 -17.67
C ILE A 169 6.14 18.39 -17.09
N GLU A 170 5.33 19.39 -17.43
CA GLU A 170 3.93 19.51 -16.99
C GLU A 170 3.09 18.30 -17.42
N ASP A 171 3.25 17.85 -18.66
CA ASP A 171 2.60 16.64 -19.18
C ASP A 171 3.01 15.40 -18.38
N ASP A 172 4.27 15.31 -17.97
CA ASP A 172 4.75 14.21 -17.14
C ASP A 172 4.14 14.24 -15.73
N GLU A 173 4.12 15.40 -15.08
CA GLU A 173 3.44 15.57 -13.80
C GLU A 173 1.97 15.19 -13.87
N HIS A 174 1.26 15.62 -14.91
CA HIS A 174 -0.14 15.27 -15.11
C HIS A 174 -0.33 13.75 -15.24
N ARG A 175 0.54 13.05 -15.99
CA ARG A 175 0.51 11.59 -16.09
C ARG A 175 0.78 10.91 -14.75
N GLN A 176 1.78 11.39 -14.00
CA GLN A 176 2.14 10.83 -12.70
C GLN A 176 1.02 11.03 -11.67
N ARG A 177 0.45 12.24 -11.58
CA ARG A 177 -0.72 12.53 -10.73
C ARG A 177 -1.92 11.66 -11.09
N ALA A 178 -2.23 11.50 -12.38
CA ALA A 178 -3.31 10.61 -12.82
C ALA A 178 -3.06 9.14 -12.41
N THR A 179 -1.80 8.70 -12.43
CA THR A 179 -1.40 7.36 -11.98
C THR A 179 -1.62 7.20 -10.47
N ILE A 180 -1.19 8.18 -9.67
CA ILE A 180 -1.44 8.21 -8.22
C ILE A 180 -2.95 8.17 -7.95
N THR A 181 -3.75 9.04 -8.59
CA THR A 181 -5.20 9.09 -8.37
C THR A 181 -5.89 7.75 -8.67
N ARG A 182 -5.47 7.06 -9.74
CA ARG A 182 -5.99 5.74 -10.08
C ARG A 182 -5.64 4.70 -9.01
N ALA A 183 -4.38 4.67 -8.56
CA ALA A 183 -3.93 3.75 -7.53
C ALA A 183 -4.64 3.99 -6.19
N VAL A 184 -4.76 5.27 -5.78
CA VAL A 184 -5.52 5.70 -4.61
C VAL A 184 -6.98 5.24 -4.68
N THR A 185 -7.63 5.37 -5.84
CA THR A 185 -9.02 4.92 -6.02
C THR A 185 -9.16 3.41 -5.85
N MET A 186 -8.22 2.63 -6.40
CA MET A 186 -8.21 1.17 -6.27
C MET A 186 -7.97 0.75 -4.81
N LEU A 187 -6.94 1.28 -4.17
CA LEU A 187 -6.57 0.97 -2.78
C LEU A 187 -7.69 1.36 -1.81
N LYS A 188 -8.36 2.50 -2.03
CA LYS A 188 -9.51 2.92 -1.22
C LYS A 188 -10.69 1.96 -1.34
N ALA A 189 -10.95 1.43 -2.54
CA ALA A 189 -12.01 0.44 -2.75
C ALA A 189 -11.72 -0.89 -2.01
N GLU A 190 -10.44 -1.24 -1.87
CA GLU A 190 -9.97 -2.41 -1.10
C GLU A 190 -9.89 -2.14 0.42
N GLY A 191 -10.22 -0.93 0.88
CA GLY A 191 -10.29 -0.57 2.31
C GLY A 191 -8.99 -0.04 2.93
N TYR A 192 -7.98 0.31 2.11
CA TYR A 192 -6.75 0.93 2.60
C TYR A 192 -6.96 2.41 2.95
N ASP A 193 -6.26 2.86 3.98
CA ASP A 193 -6.13 4.27 4.32
C ASP A 193 -5.19 4.97 3.31
N VAL A 194 -5.78 5.86 2.53
CA VAL A 194 -5.14 6.63 1.46
C VAL A 194 -5.18 8.14 1.73
N ASP A 195 -5.66 8.55 2.91
CA ASP A 195 -5.89 9.96 3.20
C ASP A 195 -4.56 10.74 3.25
N GLY A 196 -4.57 11.97 2.72
CA GLY A 196 -3.42 12.87 2.70
C GLY A 196 -2.45 12.65 1.54
N ILE A 197 -2.61 11.60 0.73
CA ILE A 197 -1.76 11.36 -0.47
C ILE A 197 -1.94 12.50 -1.49
N GLU A 198 -3.14 13.07 -1.58
CA GLU A 198 -3.47 14.18 -2.48
C GLU A 198 -2.68 15.46 -2.22
N HIS A 199 -2.15 15.62 -1.01
CA HIS A 199 -1.38 16.80 -0.59
C HIS A 199 0.14 16.58 -0.68
N MET A 200 0.58 15.34 -0.94
CA MET A 200 2.01 15.01 -1.05
C MET A 200 2.61 15.52 -2.36
N THR A 201 3.95 15.68 -2.36
CA THR A 201 4.71 15.80 -3.60
C THR A 201 4.50 14.56 -4.46
N ILE A 202 4.76 14.66 -5.77
CA ILE A 202 4.53 13.51 -6.66
C ILE A 202 5.42 12.32 -6.28
N ILE A 203 6.69 12.55 -5.94
CA ILE A 203 7.61 11.47 -5.52
C ILE A 203 7.11 10.81 -4.23
N ASP A 204 6.73 11.59 -3.21
CA ASP A 204 6.26 11.04 -1.94
C ASP A 204 4.92 10.31 -2.11
N GLY A 205 4.04 10.84 -2.96
CA GLY A 205 2.77 10.20 -3.32
C GLY A 205 2.98 8.85 -4.01
N LEU A 206 3.88 8.77 -4.99
CA LEU A 206 4.25 7.52 -5.66
C LEU A 206 4.85 6.50 -4.68
N ASP A 207 5.75 6.93 -3.81
CA ASP A 207 6.40 6.09 -2.81
C ASP A 207 5.40 5.58 -1.76
N ARG A 208 4.47 6.44 -1.30
CA ARG A 208 3.38 6.04 -0.41
C ARG A 208 2.45 5.02 -1.07
N VAL A 209 2.07 5.24 -2.33
CA VAL A 209 1.27 4.30 -3.12
C VAL A 209 1.98 2.96 -3.30
N ALA A 210 3.28 2.96 -3.61
CA ALA A 210 4.07 1.75 -3.76
C ALA A 210 4.05 0.90 -2.48
N ARG A 211 4.27 1.51 -1.31
CA ARG A 211 4.17 0.80 -0.02
C ARG A 211 2.79 0.20 0.24
N LEU A 212 1.72 0.90 -0.14
CA LEU A 212 0.36 0.38 0.01
C LEU A 212 0.09 -0.78 -0.94
N HIS A 213 0.64 -0.75 -2.15
CA HIS A 213 0.60 -1.88 -3.07
C HIS A 213 1.36 -3.10 -2.53
N ASP A 214 2.58 -2.92 -2.00
CA ASP A 214 3.33 -4.03 -1.39
C ASP A 214 2.52 -4.67 -0.25
N LEU A 215 1.85 -3.86 0.57
CA LEU A 215 0.97 -4.33 1.62
C LEU A 215 -0.25 -5.07 1.06
N HIS A 216 -0.83 -4.56 -0.03
CA HIS A 216 -1.93 -5.21 -0.72
C HIS A 216 -1.56 -6.58 -1.27
N ASP A 217 -0.39 -6.70 -1.90
CA ASP A 217 0.11 -7.96 -2.44
C ASP A 217 0.28 -9.01 -1.33
N LEU A 218 0.80 -8.61 -0.16
CA LEU A 218 0.90 -9.50 1.01
C LEU A 218 -0.48 -9.99 1.49
N HIS A 219 -1.49 -9.11 1.47
CA HIS A 219 -2.86 -9.48 1.81
C HIS A 219 -3.50 -10.37 0.75
N GLU A 220 -3.14 -10.21 -0.52
CA GLU A 220 -3.67 -11.02 -1.61
C GLU A 220 -3.07 -12.43 -1.61
N ASP A 221 -1.76 -12.55 -1.38
CA ASP A 221 -1.08 -13.82 -1.12
C ASP A 221 -1.76 -14.59 0.02
N LEU A 222 -2.11 -13.89 1.10
CA LEU A 222 -2.77 -14.50 2.25
C LEU A 222 -4.20 -14.94 1.91
N ARG A 223 -4.93 -14.16 1.12
CA ARG A 223 -6.28 -14.50 0.63
C ARG A 223 -6.24 -15.78 -0.21
N LEU A 224 -5.29 -15.87 -1.13
CA LEU A 224 -5.09 -17.06 -1.97
C LEU A 224 -4.71 -18.27 -1.12
N LEU A 225 -3.79 -18.11 -0.16
CA LEU A 225 -3.41 -19.18 0.75
C LEU A 225 -4.62 -19.75 1.52
N ILE A 226 -5.49 -18.88 2.04
CA ILE A 226 -6.73 -19.32 2.73
C ILE A 226 -7.66 -20.06 1.76
N ALA A 227 -7.89 -19.48 0.58
CA ALA A 227 -8.81 -20.01 -0.42
C ALA A 227 -8.33 -21.36 -1.01
N GLU A 228 -7.02 -21.57 -1.13
CA GLU A 228 -6.46 -22.77 -1.73
C GLU A 228 -6.16 -23.86 -0.71
N GLN A 229 -5.74 -23.49 0.51
CA GLN A 229 -5.23 -24.46 1.49
C GLN A 229 -6.20 -24.79 2.62
N ILE A 230 -7.17 -23.92 2.91
CA ILE A 230 -8.17 -24.14 3.97
C ILE A 230 -9.55 -24.42 3.38
N ALA A 231 -10.03 -23.57 2.47
CA ALA A 231 -11.41 -23.69 1.96
C ALA A 231 -11.78 -25.06 1.36
N PRO A 232 -10.87 -25.81 0.70
CA PRO A 232 -11.20 -27.16 0.23
C PRO A 232 -11.54 -28.16 1.34
N PHE A 233 -11.04 -27.93 2.55
CA PHE A 233 -11.29 -28.77 3.73
C PHE A 233 -12.44 -28.22 4.58
N ASP A 234 -12.42 -26.92 4.84
CA ASP A 234 -13.35 -26.25 5.74
C ASP A 234 -13.66 -24.82 5.24
N PRO A 235 -14.78 -24.64 4.50
CA PRO A 235 -15.21 -23.35 3.99
C PRO A 235 -15.55 -22.34 5.10
N GLU A 236 -16.05 -22.80 6.24
CA GLU A 236 -16.46 -21.92 7.35
C GLU A 236 -15.21 -21.36 8.06
N LEU A 237 -14.21 -22.21 8.31
CA LEU A 237 -12.93 -21.80 8.86
C LEU A 237 -12.19 -20.84 7.91
N ALA A 238 -12.22 -21.12 6.61
CA ALA A 238 -11.65 -20.23 5.61
C ALA A 238 -12.32 -18.84 5.63
N ALA A 239 -13.66 -18.79 5.68
CA ALA A 239 -14.40 -17.54 5.78
C ALA A 239 -14.06 -16.76 7.07
N HIS A 240 -13.88 -17.47 8.20
CA HIS A 240 -13.44 -16.86 9.46
C HIS A 240 -12.05 -16.21 9.33
N HIS A 241 -11.09 -16.89 8.71
CA HIS A 241 -9.74 -16.34 8.49
C HIS A 241 -9.72 -15.19 7.49
N GLU A 242 -10.56 -15.25 6.45
CA GLU A 242 -10.73 -14.15 5.50
C GLU A 242 -11.28 -12.89 6.20
N GLN A 243 -12.24 -13.05 7.11
CA GLN A 243 -12.72 -11.92 7.91
C GLN A 243 -11.62 -11.33 8.81
N ARG A 244 -10.80 -12.18 9.44
CA ARG A 244 -9.64 -11.72 10.23
C ARG A 244 -8.62 -10.98 9.38
N ARG A 245 -8.37 -11.43 8.13
CA ARG A 245 -7.50 -10.74 7.17
C ARG A 245 -8.02 -9.34 6.88
N ARG A 246 -9.32 -9.16 6.64
CA ARG A 246 -9.92 -7.84 6.37
C ARG A 246 -9.76 -6.88 7.53
N THR A 247 -9.94 -7.33 8.77
CA THR A 247 -9.67 -6.51 9.97
C THR A 247 -8.19 -6.12 10.12
N LEU A 248 -7.26 -6.86 9.52
CA LEU A 248 -5.85 -6.47 9.50
C LEU A 248 -5.55 -5.36 8.48
N ILE A 249 -6.28 -5.30 7.36
CA ILE A 249 -6.14 -4.22 6.37
C ILE A 249 -6.37 -2.85 7.03
N GLU A 250 -7.40 -2.75 7.89
CA GLU A 250 -7.72 -1.53 8.65
C GLU A 250 -6.59 -1.07 9.59
N LYS A 251 -5.70 -1.98 10.02
CA LYS A 251 -4.54 -1.65 10.87
C LYS A 251 -3.32 -1.18 10.07
N GLY A 252 -3.39 -1.26 8.74
CA GLY A 252 -2.35 -0.82 7.82
C GLY A 252 -0.99 -1.49 8.10
N PRO A 253 0.13 -0.74 7.99
CA PRO A 253 1.49 -1.30 8.13
C PRO A 253 1.80 -1.90 9.50
N SER A 254 1.02 -1.59 10.54
CA SER A 254 1.21 -2.13 11.90
C SER A 254 0.62 -3.53 12.08
N ALA A 255 -0.08 -4.05 11.07
CA ALA A 255 -0.75 -5.34 11.12
C ALA A 255 0.25 -6.51 11.19
N ASP A 256 0.00 -7.46 12.09
CA ASP A 256 0.74 -8.72 12.16
C ASP A 256 0.25 -9.73 11.10
N ILE A 257 0.56 -9.43 9.83
CA ILE A 257 0.23 -10.31 8.69
C ILE A 257 1.05 -11.60 8.75
N GLY A 258 2.32 -11.51 9.18
CA GLY A 258 3.22 -12.64 9.31
C GLY A 258 2.70 -13.69 10.30
N GLY A 259 2.21 -13.25 11.47
CA GLY A 259 1.59 -14.13 12.46
C GLY A 259 0.36 -14.87 11.93
N LEU A 260 -0.53 -14.16 11.20
CA LEU A 260 -1.70 -14.79 10.58
C LEU A 260 -1.28 -15.80 9.48
N ARG A 261 -0.28 -15.47 8.66
CA ARG A 261 0.25 -16.38 7.63
C ARG A 261 0.83 -17.66 8.23
N LEU A 262 1.61 -17.56 9.31
CA LEU A 262 2.14 -18.72 10.04
C LEU A 262 1.02 -19.59 10.60
N GLN A 263 -0.01 -18.97 11.18
CA GLN A 263 -1.18 -19.69 11.67
C GLN A 263 -1.89 -20.47 10.56
N ILE A 264 -2.17 -19.82 9.43
CA ILE A 264 -2.83 -20.45 8.28
C ILE A 264 -1.99 -21.61 7.72
N SER A 265 -0.68 -21.41 7.58
CA SER A 265 0.23 -22.46 7.10
C SER A 265 0.22 -23.67 8.03
N SER A 266 0.28 -23.45 9.35
CA SER A 266 0.21 -24.54 10.32
C SER A 266 -1.12 -25.29 10.30
N ILE A 267 -2.24 -24.60 10.06
CA ILE A 267 -3.56 -25.22 9.93
C ILE A 267 -3.61 -26.06 8.66
N ALA A 268 -3.16 -25.50 7.54
CA ALA A 268 -3.09 -26.20 6.26
C ALA A 268 -2.23 -27.47 6.35
N ASP A 269 -1.02 -27.38 6.91
CA ASP A 269 -0.13 -28.53 7.10
C ASP A 269 -0.79 -29.62 7.95
N ASN A 270 -1.51 -29.23 9.00
CA ASN A 270 -2.24 -30.17 9.85
C ASN A 270 -3.36 -30.91 9.10
N LEU A 271 -4.16 -30.19 8.30
CA LEU A 271 -5.25 -30.76 7.49
C LEU A 271 -4.71 -31.75 6.45
N HIS A 272 -3.66 -31.36 5.71
CA HIS A 272 -3.01 -32.25 4.74
C HIS A 272 -2.40 -33.48 5.40
N HIS A 273 -1.76 -33.31 6.56
CA HIS A 273 -1.19 -34.44 7.31
C HIS A 273 -2.28 -35.41 7.77
N ARG A 274 -3.38 -34.91 8.34
CA ARG A 274 -4.52 -35.74 8.76
C ARG A 274 -5.15 -36.50 7.60
N MET A 275 -5.32 -35.83 6.45
CA MET A 275 -5.81 -36.46 5.23
C MET A 275 -4.88 -37.57 4.73
N ALA A 276 -3.57 -37.35 4.77
CA ALA A 276 -2.60 -38.37 4.41
C ALA A 276 -2.68 -39.59 5.35
N MET A 277 -2.72 -39.36 6.68
CA MET A 277 -2.86 -40.45 7.65
C MET A 277 -4.16 -41.24 7.47
N LEU A 278 -5.28 -40.55 7.20
CA LEU A 278 -6.57 -41.21 6.98
C LEU A 278 -6.54 -42.07 5.70
N ASN A 279 -5.94 -41.57 4.62
CA ASN A 279 -5.74 -42.34 3.40
C ASN A 279 -4.85 -43.58 3.62
N ASP A 280 -3.78 -43.47 4.40
CA ASP A 280 -2.93 -44.61 4.77
C ASP A 280 -3.72 -45.68 5.56
N LEU A 281 -4.56 -45.23 6.49
CA LEU A 281 -5.43 -46.10 7.27
C LEU A 281 -6.48 -46.81 6.38
N LEU A 282 -7.12 -46.10 5.46
CA LEU A 282 -8.05 -46.70 4.49
C LEU A 282 -7.36 -47.72 3.59
N ASN A 283 -6.13 -47.42 3.13
CA ASN A 283 -5.32 -48.36 2.36
C ASN A 283 -4.96 -49.62 3.16
N ALA A 284 -4.65 -49.47 4.46
CA ALA A 284 -4.43 -50.62 5.34
C ALA A 284 -5.70 -51.48 5.46
N TRP A 285 -6.89 -50.88 5.53
CA TRP A 285 -8.15 -51.64 5.54
C TRP A 285 -8.44 -52.32 4.20
N ARG A 286 -8.18 -51.66 3.07
CA ARG A 286 -8.24 -52.28 1.74
C ARG A 286 -7.34 -53.51 1.63
N SER A 287 -6.12 -53.45 2.18
CA SER A 287 -5.19 -54.58 2.19
C SER A 287 -5.71 -55.80 2.97
N LYS A 288 -6.63 -55.59 3.94
CA LYS A 288 -7.30 -56.64 4.71
C LYS A 288 -8.55 -57.19 4.03
N GLY A 289 -8.87 -56.73 2.82
CA GLY A 289 -10.00 -57.20 2.02
C GLY A 289 -11.27 -56.36 2.17
N ILE A 290 -11.20 -55.18 2.79
CA ILE A 290 -12.33 -54.24 2.84
C ILE A 290 -12.47 -53.52 1.50
N LYS A 291 -13.71 -53.37 1.04
CA LYS A 291 -14.06 -52.71 -0.20
C LYS A 291 -14.73 -51.38 0.13
N PHE A 292 -14.16 -50.29 -0.40
CA PHE A 292 -14.76 -48.97 -0.36
C PHE A 292 -15.41 -48.65 -1.71
N PRO A 293 -16.44 -47.77 -1.77
CA PRO A 293 -17.11 -47.40 -3.01
C PRO A 293 -16.20 -46.72 -4.03
N HIS A 294 -15.10 -46.11 -3.57
CA HIS A 294 -14.13 -45.42 -4.39
C HIS A 294 -12.72 -46.00 -4.15
N ASP A 295 -12.01 -46.25 -5.25
CA ASP A 295 -10.62 -46.72 -5.22
C ASP A 295 -9.64 -45.58 -4.90
N ASP A 296 -10.05 -44.35 -5.22
CA ASP A 296 -9.29 -43.15 -4.88
C ASP A 296 -9.32 -42.87 -3.37
N GLY A 297 -8.31 -42.15 -2.87
CA GLY A 297 -8.32 -41.63 -1.50
C GLY A 297 -9.47 -40.65 -1.28
N ILE A 298 -9.72 -40.30 -0.02
CA ILE A 298 -10.72 -39.28 0.34
C ILE A 298 -10.36 -37.94 -0.32
N ARG A 299 -11.37 -37.11 -0.56
CA ARG A 299 -11.18 -35.72 -1.01
C ARG A 299 -11.00 -34.78 0.19
N PRO A 300 -10.37 -33.60 0.02
CA PRO A 300 -10.22 -32.62 1.10
C PRO A 300 -11.55 -32.27 1.80
N SER A 301 -12.63 -32.13 1.03
CA SER A 301 -13.96 -31.79 1.52
C SER A 301 -14.61 -32.89 2.37
N GLU A 302 -14.12 -34.11 2.27
CA GLU A 302 -14.67 -35.28 2.98
C GLU A 302 -13.90 -35.55 4.28
N LEU A 303 -12.73 -34.93 4.47
CA LEU A 303 -11.82 -35.22 5.60
C LEU A 303 -12.54 -35.17 6.95
N LEU A 304 -13.23 -34.06 7.23
CA LEU A 304 -13.85 -33.83 8.53
C LEU A 304 -15.03 -34.78 8.77
N GLU A 305 -15.78 -35.12 7.72
CA GLU A 305 -16.87 -36.10 7.79
C GLU A 305 -16.33 -37.49 8.10
N TRP A 306 -15.26 -37.90 7.42
CA TRP A 306 -14.61 -39.17 7.71
C TRP A 306 -14.07 -39.24 9.13
N GLU A 307 -13.42 -38.18 9.62
CA GLU A 307 -12.88 -38.16 10.98
C GLU A 307 -13.98 -38.19 12.04
N ALA A 308 -15.13 -37.56 11.79
CA ALA A 308 -16.29 -37.62 12.68
C ALA A 308 -16.88 -39.04 12.75
N ASN A 309 -16.94 -39.74 11.62
CA ASN A 309 -17.53 -41.07 11.51
C ASN A 309 -16.53 -42.21 11.80
N LEU A 310 -15.22 -41.92 11.87
CA LEU A 310 -14.15 -42.91 12.01
C LEU A 310 -14.34 -43.87 13.19
N PRO A 311 -14.74 -43.43 14.41
CA PRO A 311 -14.92 -44.34 15.54
C PRO A 311 -16.01 -45.40 15.30
N GLU A 312 -17.10 -45.01 14.64
CA GLU A 312 -18.20 -45.91 14.31
C GLU A 312 -17.78 -46.91 13.22
N ILE A 313 -17.10 -46.42 12.18
CA ILE A 313 -16.53 -47.26 11.12
C ILE A 313 -15.54 -48.28 11.70
N GLU A 314 -14.68 -47.87 12.63
CA GLU A 314 -13.73 -48.76 13.31
C GLU A 314 -14.43 -49.85 14.15
N ALA A 315 -15.55 -49.52 14.80
CA ALA A 315 -16.31 -50.50 15.58
C ALA A 315 -16.92 -51.58 14.67
N THR A 316 -17.58 -51.15 13.58
CA THR A 316 -18.16 -52.05 12.58
C THR A 316 -17.09 -52.90 11.90
N LEU A 317 -15.96 -52.28 11.54
CA LEU A 317 -14.82 -52.94 10.91
C LEU A 317 -14.25 -54.07 11.76
N LYS A 318 -14.10 -53.88 13.07
CA LYS A 318 -13.58 -54.92 13.97
C LYS A 318 -14.44 -56.18 13.91
N GLN A 319 -15.76 -56.03 13.94
CA GLN A 319 -16.69 -57.16 13.84
C GLN A 319 -16.62 -57.82 12.46
N HIS A 320 -16.58 -57.00 11.41
CA HIS A 320 -16.52 -57.48 10.02
C HIS A 320 -15.24 -58.26 9.72
N LEU A 321 -14.08 -57.80 10.22
CA LEU A 321 -12.81 -58.49 10.02
C LEU A 321 -12.77 -59.88 10.68
N VAL A 322 -13.36 -60.03 11.88
CA VAL A 322 -13.50 -61.33 12.54
C VAL A 322 -14.40 -62.28 11.74
N ALA A 323 -15.46 -61.75 11.12
CA ALA A 323 -16.29 -62.54 10.19
C ALA A 323 -15.54 -62.92 8.92
N LEU A 324 -14.73 -62.00 8.37
CA LEU A 324 -13.91 -62.22 7.18
C LEU A 324 -12.85 -63.31 7.38
N GLU A 325 -12.17 -63.33 8.53
CA GLU A 325 -11.21 -64.39 8.86
C GLU A 325 -11.88 -65.78 8.92
N ARG A 326 -13.05 -65.86 9.56
CA ARG A 326 -13.86 -67.08 9.60
C ARG A 326 -14.32 -67.50 8.21
N TYR A 327 -14.84 -66.57 7.42
CA TYR A 327 -15.24 -66.78 6.04
C TYR A 327 -14.11 -67.31 5.16
N HIS A 328 -12.91 -66.71 5.24
CA HIS A 328 -11.74 -67.16 4.49
C HIS A 328 -11.32 -68.59 4.88
N SER A 329 -11.40 -68.92 6.17
CA SER A 329 -11.12 -70.27 6.66
C SER A 329 -12.10 -71.29 6.05
N ILE A 330 -13.41 -71.01 6.08
CA ILE A 330 -14.45 -71.87 5.49
C ILE A 330 -14.25 -72.01 3.98
N LYS A 331 -14.07 -70.88 3.27
CA LYS A 331 -13.90 -70.85 1.81
C LYS A 331 -12.68 -71.65 1.34
N SER A 332 -11.61 -71.67 2.12
CA SER A 332 -10.39 -72.41 1.77
C SER A 332 -10.59 -73.92 1.75
N VAL A 333 -11.51 -74.45 2.56
CA VAL A 333 -11.82 -75.88 2.67
C VAL A 333 -13.05 -76.24 1.82
N TRP A 334 -14.05 -75.36 1.74
CA TRP A 334 -15.32 -75.56 1.03
C TRP A 334 -15.64 -74.38 0.10
N PRO A 335 -15.04 -74.32 -1.12
CA PRO A 335 -15.19 -73.19 -2.03
C PRO A 335 -16.66 -72.92 -2.42
N GLU A 336 -17.43 -73.99 -2.68
CA GLU A 336 -18.83 -73.92 -3.10
C GLU A 336 -19.75 -73.28 -2.05
N LEU A 337 -19.46 -73.49 -0.76
CA LEU A 337 -20.18 -72.86 0.34
C LEU A 337 -19.79 -71.38 0.47
N GLY A 338 -18.50 -71.07 0.29
CA GLY A 338 -17.97 -69.71 0.35
C GLY A 338 -18.44 -68.80 -0.79
N GLU A 339 -18.80 -69.32 -1.96
CA GLU A 339 -19.32 -68.50 -3.07
C GLU A 339 -20.66 -67.81 -2.72
N LYS A 340 -21.51 -68.46 -1.91
CA LYS A 340 -22.84 -67.94 -1.54
C LYS A 340 -22.78 -66.60 -0.80
N VAL A 341 -21.68 -66.33 -0.10
CA VAL A 341 -21.51 -65.16 0.78
C VAL A 341 -20.47 -64.17 0.23
N ALA A 342 -19.91 -64.44 -0.95
CA ALA A 342 -18.84 -63.63 -1.54
C ALA A 342 -19.25 -62.19 -1.89
N HIS A 343 -20.55 -61.94 -2.12
CA HIS A 343 -21.07 -60.64 -2.52
C HIS A 343 -21.02 -59.59 -1.40
N CYS A 344 -21.20 -60.00 -0.14
CA CYS A 344 -21.11 -59.13 1.04
C CYS A 344 -19.73 -59.18 1.73
N ALA A 345 -18.85 -60.10 1.33
CA ALA A 345 -17.47 -60.16 1.84
C ALA A 345 -16.70 -58.86 1.53
N GLY A 346 -16.23 -58.20 2.59
CA GLY A 346 -15.49 -56.93 2.51
C GLY A 346 -16.35 -55.67 2.42
N VAL A 347 -17.68 -55.77 2.33
CA VAL A 347 -18.57 -54.61 2.20
C VAL A 347 -19.11 -54.21 3.59
N LEU A 348 -18.65 -53.08 4.13
CA LEU A 348 -18.96 -52.67 5.51
C LEU A 348 -20.44 -52.35 5.73
N GLU A 349 -21.14 -51.82 4.73
CA GLU A 349 -22.59 -51.53 4.82
C GLU A 349 -23.43 -52.81 5.02
N GLU A 350 -22.90 -53.97 4.60
CA GLU A 350 -23.56 -55.28 4.68
C GLU A 350 -23.06 -56.12 5.88
N THR A 351 -22.44 -55.48 6.89
CA THR A 351 -21.78 -56.20 8.00
C THR A 351 -22.74 -57.10 8.77
N GLU A 352 -23.95 -56.65 9.10
CA GLU A 352 -24.94 -57.47 9.82
C GLU A 352 -25.36 -58.70 9.00
N ALA A 353 -25.72 -58.52 7.73
CA ALA A 353 -26.09 -59.61 6.84
C ALA A 353 -24.92 -60.59 6.61
N PHE A 354 -23.70 -60.07 6.49
CA PHE A 354 -22.49 -60.88 6.35
C PHE A 354 -22.23 -61.74 7.60
N LEU A 355 -22.39 -61.17 8.80
CA LEU A 355 -22.25 -61.90 10.06
C LEU A 355 -23.22 -63.07 10.15
N ASP A 356 -24.52 -62.83 9.89
CA ASP A 356 -25.55 -63.87 9.92
C ASP A 356 -25.27 -65.02 8.93
N LEU A 357 -24.83 -64.67 7.72
CA LEU A 357 -24.49 -65.65 6.68
C LEU A 357 -23.25 -66.46 7.02
N VAL A 358 -22.21 -65.83 7.58
CA VAL A 358 -20.98 -66.52 8.02
C VAL A 358 -21.28 -67.45 9.20
N ASP A 359 -22.11 -67.02 10.16
CA ASP A 359 -22.50 -67.86 11.29
C ASP A 359 -23.34 -69.07 10.83
N ALA A 360 -24.23 -68.88 9.86
CA ALA A 360 -24.97 -70.00 9.25
C ALA A 360 -24.05 -70.99 8.52
N LEU A 361 -23.02 -70.50 7.81
CA LEU A 361 -22.01 -71.34 7.18
C LEU A 361 -21.18 -72.13 8.20
N ASP A 362 -20.78 -71.49 9.30
CA ASP A 362 -20.02 -72.13 10.36
C ASP A 362 -20.82 -73.25 11.05
N GLN A 363 -22.14 -73.03 11.26
CA GLN A 363 -23.04 -74.07 11.75
C GLN A 363 -23.16 -75.25 10.79
N GLN A 364 -23.32 -74.98 9.48
CA GLN A 364 -23.35 -76.05 8.46
C GLN A 364 -22.05 -76.84 8.42
N TRP A 365 -20.90 -76.16 8.54
CA TRP A 365 -19.61 -76.83 8.59
C TRP A 365 -19.48 -77.74 9.81
N LYS A 366 -19.80 -77.25 11.01
CA LYS A 366 -19.79 -78.07 12.24
C LYS A 366 -20.68 -79.29 12.13
N GLN A 367 -21.84 -79.17 11.49
CA GLN A 367 -22.74 -80.30 11.27
C GLN A 367 -22.13 -81.34 10.33
N LEU A 368 -21.53 -80.91 9.21
CA LEU A 368 -20.83 -81.81 8.28
C LEU A 368 -19.63 -82.51 8.94
N GLU A 369 -18.91 -81.83 9.83
CA GLU A 369 -17.80 -82.41 10.60
C GLU A 369 -18.29 -83.52 11.52
N ILE A 370 -19.37 -83.29 12.28
CA ILE A 370 -19.99 -84.31 13.14
C ILE A 370 -20.47 -85.51 12.32
N GLU A 371 -21.11 -85.28 11.17
CA GLU A 371 -21.55 -86.36 10.27
C GLU A 371 -20.39 -87.17 9.70
N ALA A 372 -19.27 -86.52 9.37
CA ALA A 372 -18.06 -87.17 8.91
C ALA A 372 -17.43 -88.04 9.99
N ILE A 373 -17.28 -87.52 11.21
CA ILE A 373 -16.78 -88.27 12.37
C ILE A 373 -17.66 -89.49 12.65
N ALA A 374 -18.99 -89.31 12.69
CA ALA A 374 -19.93 -90.41 12.90
C ALA A 374 -19.87 -91.48 11.81
N ARG A 375 -19.55 -91.11 10.56
CA ARG A 375 -19.30 -92.08 9.48
C ARG A 375 -17.99 -92.83 9.70
N ILE A 376 -16.91 -92.14 10.07
CA ILE A 376 -15.61 -92.75 10.34
C ILE A 376 -15.72 -93.75 11.49
N GLU A 377 -16.35 -93.38 12.62
CA GLU A 377 -16.56 -94.26 13.77
C GLU A 377 -17.36 -95.53 13.39
N ARG A 378 -18.39 -95.39 12.54
CA ARG A 378 -19.13 -96.55 12.02
C ARG A 378 -18.29 -97.47 11.15
N PHE A 379 -17.28 -96.94 10.46
CA PHE A 379 -16.34 -97.74 9.66
C PHE A 379 -15.24 -98.38 10.51
N GLU A 380 -14.79 -97.72 11.58
CA GLU A 380 -13.77 -98.26 12.50
C GLU A 380 -14.32 -99.32 13.47
N HIS A 381 -15.64 -99.33 13.70
CA HIS A 381 -16.35 -100.32 14.52
C HIS A 381 -17.13 -101.37 13.72
N ALA A 382 -16.97 -101.40 12.40
CA ALA A 382 -17.41 -102.47 11.51
C ALA A 382 -16.24 -103.40 11.20
#